data_AF-A0A1Z5LFK1-F1
#
_entry.id   AF-A0A1Z5LFK1-F1
#
_cell.length_a   1.000
_cell.length_b   1.000
_cell.length_c   1.000
_cell.angle_alpha   90.00
_cell.angle_beta   90.00
_cell.angle_gamma   90.00
#
_symmetry.space_group_name_H-M   'P 1'
#
loop_
_entity.id
_entity.type
_entity.pdbx_description
1 polymer ?
#
loop_
_entity_poly.entity_id
_entity_poly.type
_entity_poly.pdbx_seq_one_letter_code
_entity_poly.pdbx_strand_id
1 'polypeptide(L)'
;MFENFCGHLKCPKLRGSRKKLCFSKRHAKMIGLLNWLSSADENSVVTEVLGTLKSNRREEARKVIARNVERYTKCKSSSVEHLKGNAPVTFSYASGTVFPSWFSELLFNGKVNRYVINIAVIRRVFQLTPIDCFEKPSSYLCSLSLRQVLYGIILGSDNNRNTAEDVVEEFDREGKNMKKFYVKPHFDVPNYGGLPQVSDIPSMNLESRQKLLRCILQCDGIHIPCVKSLQLVLMVIHFWLRNSTQLTNENLLKALLLSLVLLWPLSDIKNSSKKHDLEQASDGVLGTNAILGIPDLPHEVAQCAFKNFSKYFARPLHNHAKIFDSELTYSCSELQTCLLFTRYINRILQVPYTDTKIHFTLNGTFLYNFTKELDSRVQPDLLIAEYLGRGSVLDIGFSKFYRMFRGTISDEYFKEKSLTAKPKRRALKQKNTGCK
;
A
#
# COMPACT_ATOMS: atom_id res chain seq x y z
N MET A 1 5.09 33.01 11.43
CA MET A 1 5.80 33.27 12.71
C MET A 1 7.04 32.38 12.86
N PHE A 2 6.92 31.04 12.75
CA PHE A 2 8.08 30.13 12.83
C PHE A 2 8.86 29.91 11.52
N GLU A 3 8.42 30.47 10.39
CA GLU A 3 9.13 30.25 9.11
C GLU A 3 10.54 30.82 9.08
N ASN A 4 10.76 31.97 9.72
CA ASN A 4 12.09 32.59 9.84
C ASN A 4 13.01 31.77 10.73
N PHE A 5 12.50 31.27 11.88
CA PHE A 5 13.24 30.36 12.75
C PHE A 5 13.69 29.10 12.00
N CYS A 6 12.74 28.42 11.33
CA CYS A 6 13.04 27.21 10.57
C CYS A 6 13.92 27.46 9.33
N GLY A 7 14.10 28.72 8.90
CA GLY A 7 15.00 29.09 7.82
C GLY A 7 16.48 29.01 8.20
N HIS A 8 16.81 29.17 9.48
CA HIS A 8 18.19 29.11 9.99
C HIS A 8 18.66 27.68 10.30
N LEU A 9 17.74 26.72 10.40
CA LEU A 9 18.03 25.34 10.72
C LEU A 9 18.70 24.64 9.53
N LYS A 10 19.95 24.21 9.72
CA LYS A 10 20.72 23.50 8.70
C LYS A 10 20.33 22.03 8.68
N CYS A 11 19.94 21.54 7.52
CA CYS A 11 19.76 20.11 7.31
C CYS A 11 21.16 19.44 7.28
N PRO A 12 21.40 18.36 8.04
CA PRO A 12 22.68 17.65 8.03
C PRO A 12 23.01 17.16 6.61
N LYS A 13 24.29 17.28 6.23
CA LYS A 13 24.80 16.71 4.98
C LYS A 13 25.10 15.23 5.21
N LEU A 14 24.64 14.35 4.31
CA LEU A 14 25.07 12.95 4.32
C LEU A 14 26.59 12.89 4.07
N ARG A 15 27.33 12.19 4.94
CA ARG A 15 28.75 11.90 4.72
C ARG A 15 28.92 11.25 3.34
N GLY A 16 29.84 11.77 2.54
CA GLY A 16 30.24 11.19 1.24
C GLY A 16 29.40 11.54 0.01
N SER A 17 28.26 12.23 0.12
CA SER A 17 27.43 12.54 -1.05
C SER A 17 27.40 14.03 -1.40
N ARG A 18 27.85 14.37 -2.63
CA ARG A 18 27.64 15.71 -3.24
C ARG A 18 26.16 15.98 -3.60
N LYS A 19 25.26 15.00 -3.47
CA LYS A 19 23.84 15.15 -3.83
C LYS A 19 23.04 15.69 -2.65
N LYS A 20 22.36 16.82 -2.84
CA LYS A 20 21.33 17.33 -1.91
C LYS A 20 20.26 16.25 -1.74
N LEU A 21 19.91 15.92 -0.50
CA LEU A 21 18.76 15.08 -0.20
C LEU A 21 17.50 15.70 -0.83
N CYS A 22 16.82 14.97 -1.70
CA CYS A 22 15.64 15.44 -2.41
C CYS A 22 14.41 15.29 -1.52
N PHE A 23 14.30 16.16 -0.51
CA PHE A 23 13.14 16.27 0.36
C PHE A 23 12.30 17.49 -0.02
N SER A 24 11.00 17.45 0.26
CA SER A 24 10.19 18.67 0.23
C SER A 24 10.78 19.71 1.19
N LYS A 25 10.60 21.01 0.92
CA LYS A 25 11.05 22.08 1.82
C LYS A 25 10.56 21.86 3.26
N ARG A 26 9.34 21.31 3.42
CA ARG A 26 8.76 20.95 4.74
C ARG A 26 9.57 19.86 5.44
N HIS A 27 9.89 18.76 4.76
CA HIS A 27 10.68 17.67 5.36
C HIS A 27 12.11 18.11 5.68
N ALA A 28 12.73 18.95 4.83
CA ALA A 28 14.05 19.50 5.09
C ALA A 28 14.08 20.34 6.38
N LYS A 29 13.07 21.19 6.59
CA LYS A 29 12.92 21.97 7.84
C LYS A 29 12.74 21.06 9.06
N MET A 30 11.93 20.01 8.94
CA MET A 30 11.71 19.05 10.04
C MET A 30 12.97 18.29 10.42
N ILE A 31 13.74 17.82 9.44
CA ILE A 31 15.01 17.11 9.70
C ILE A 31 16.03 18.07 10.33
N GLY A 32 16.15 19.30 9.81
CA GLY A 32 17.01 20.33 10.40
C GLY A 32 16.64 20.64 11.85
N LEU A 33 15.34 20.73 12.16
CA LEU A 33 14.85 20.92 13.52
C LEU A 33 15.21 19.75 14.44
N LEU A 34 14.96 18.51 14.03
CA LEU A 34 15.28 17.34 14.84
C LEU A 34 16.79 17.22 15.10
N ASN A 35 17.62 17.51 14.09
CA ASN A 35 19.07 17.51 14.23
C ASN A 35 19.60 18.64 15.15
N TRP A 36 18.97 19.81 15.09
CA TRP A 36 19.28 20.91 16.01
C TRP A 36 18.88 20.54 17.45
N LEU A 37 17.65 20.03 17.64
CA LEU A 37 17.18 19.57 18.95
C LEU A 37 18.03 18.43 19.53
N SER A 38 18.58 17.54 18.70
CA SER A 38 19.43 16.45 19.19
C SER A 38 20.82 16.89 19.64
N SER A 39 21.25 18.12 19.32
CA SER A 39 22.58 18.65 19.62
C SER A 39 22.57 19.85 20.56
N ALA A 40 21.40 20.39 20.86
CA ALA A 40 21.25 21.62 21.63
C ALA A 40 20.84 21.33 23.09
N ASP A 41 21.37 22.14 24.01
CA ASP A 41 20.98 22.14 25.42
C ASP A 41 19.56 22.72 25.61
N GLU A 42 18.80 22.16 26.55
CA GLU A 42 17.40 22.52 26.80
C GLU A 42 17.20 24.02 27.04
N ASN A 43 18.04 24.64 27.86
CA ASN A 43 17.91 26.07 28.18
C ASN A 43 18.27 26.96 26.99
N SER A 44 19.24 26.52 26.18
CA SER A 44 19.64 27.20 24.95
C SER A 44 18.51 27.15 23.90
N VAL A 45 17.88 25.98 23.72
CA VAL A 45 16.75 25.77 22.80
C VAL A 45 15.60 26.70 23.13
N VAL A 46 15.19 26.74 24.40
CA VAL A 46 14.08 27.58 24.83
C VAL A 46 14.40 29.06 24.62
N THR A 47 15.62 29.49 24.96
CA THR A 47 16.05 30.89 24.79
C THR A 47 16.07 31.31 23.32
N GLU A 48 16.59 30.47 22.42
CA GLU A 48 16.66 30.74 20.98
C GLU A 48 15.25 30.81 20.35
N VAL A 49 14.36 29.88 20.71
CA VAL A 49 12.96 29.89 20.27
C VAL A 49 12.23 31.15 20.75
N LEU A 50 12.36 31.51 22.02
CA LEU A 50 11.76 32.72 22.58
C LEU A 50 12.32 34.00 21.94
N GLY A 51 13.60 34.01 21.55
CA GLY A 51 14.24 35.11 20.83
C GLY A 51 13.51 35.48 19.54
N THR A 52 12.85 34.52 18.90
CA THR A 52 12.08 34.73 17.66
C THR A 52 10.69 35.35 17.86
N LEU A 53 10.24 35.44 19.11
CA LEU A 53 8.96 36.05 19.49
C LEU A 53 9.15 37.50 19.93
N LYS A 54 8.09 38.31 19.78
CA LYS A 54 8.03 39.67 20.33
C LYS A 54 8.19 39.63 21.85
N SER A 55 8.89 40.61 22.42
CA SER A 55 9.24 40.68 23.86
C SER A 55 8.04 40.44 24.78
N ASN A 56 6.91 41.07 24.50
CA ASN A 56 5.67 40.96 25.28
C ASN A 56 5.03 39.56 25.28
N ARG A 57 5.42 38.65 24.38
CA ARG A 57 4.92 37.26 24.31
C ARG A 57 5.89 36.22 24.85
N ARG A 58 7.13 36.61 25.15
CA ARG A 58 8.20 35.66 25.52
C ARG A 58 7.91 34.98 26.85
N GLU A 59 7.44 35.72 27.84
CA GLU A 59 7.19 35.17 29.18
C GLU A 59 6.03 34.16 29.18
N GLU A 60 4.93 34.49 28.50
CA GLU A 60 3.81 33.56 28.36
C GLU A 60 4.21 32.30 27.58
N ALA A 61 4.94 32.47 26.47
CA ALA A 61 5.45 31.34 25.71
C ALA A 61 6.42 30.46 26.53
N ARG A 62 7.26 31.07 27.38
CA ARG A 62 8.16 30.36 28.29
C ARG A 62 7.38 29.47 29.25
N LYS A 63 6.33 30.01 29.89
CA LYS A 63 5.45 29.26 30.79
C LYS A 63 4.75 28.10 30.08
N VAL A 64 4.25 28.32 28.87
CA VAL A 64 3.61 27.27 28.05
C VAL A 64 4.61 26.16 27.69
N ILE A 65 5.82 26.51 27.27
CA ILE A 65 6.87 25.53 26.95
C ILE A 65 7.23 24.72 28.20
N ALA A 66 7.53 25.37 29.32
CA ALA A 66 7.89 24.71 30.57
C ALA A 66 6.79 23.74 31.03
N ARG A 67 5.53 24.16 31.02
CA ARG A 67 4.38 23.32 31.38
C ARG A 67 4.24 22.11 30.46
N ASN A 68 4.51 22.26 29.16
CA ASN A 68 4.45 21.15 28.21
C ASN A 68 5.62 20.17 28.39
N VAL A 69 6.85 20.67 28.58
CA VAL A 69 8.02 19.82 28.87
C VAL A 69 7.80 19.02 30.15
N GLU A 70 7.28 19.66 31.20
CA GLU A 70 6.97 19.01 32.48
C GLU A 70 5.99 17.84 32.33
N ARG A 71 5.03 17.91 31.39
CA ARG A 71 4.11 16.79 31.12
C ARG A 71 4.85 15.56 30.58
N TYR A 72 5.87 15.77 29.76
CA TYR A 72 6.70 14.67 29.24
C TYR A 72 7.68 14.13 30.29
N THR A 73 8.15 14.96 31.24
CA THR A 73 9.03 14.48 32.32
C THR A 73 8.27 13.67 33.37
N LYS A 74 7.01 14.03 33.66
CA LYS A 74 6.14 13.31 34.60
C LYS A 74 5.53 12.02 34.04
N CYS A 75 5.53 11.84 32.72
CA CYS A 75 5.02 10.63 32.09
C CYS A 75 5.92 9.42 32.41
N LYS A 76 5.38 8.43 33.11
CA LYS A 76 6.02 7.13 33.35
C LYS A 76 5.39 6.11 32.41
N SER A 77 6.13 5.69 31.39
CA SER A 77 5.74 4.61 30.48
C SER A 77 6.99 3.92 29.96
N SER A 78 6.87 2.65 29.58
CA SER A 78 7.95 1.86 28.97
C SER A 78 8.56 2.57 27.76
N SER A 79 7.74 3.27 26.97
CA SER A 79 8.20 4.07 25.82
C SER A 79 9.08 5.25 26.24
N VAL A 80 8.72 5.97 27.32
CA VAL A 80 9.52 7.09 27.83
C VAL A 80 10.82 6.59 28.46
N GLU A 81 10.78 5.46 29.16
CA GLU A 81 11.97 4.83 29.75
C GLU A 81 12.93 4.32 28.67
N HIS A 82 12.42 3.73 27.59
CA HIS A 82 13.22 3.35 26.44
C HIS A 82 13.90 4.57 25.80
N LEU A 83 13.15 5.66 25.58
CA LEU A 83 13.70 6.90 25.00
C LEU A 83 14.75 7.58 25.90
N LYS A 84 14.65 7.44 27.22
CA LYS A 84 15.57 8.07 28.19
C LYS A 84 16.82 7.24 28.50
N GLY A 85 16.73 5.91 28.44
CA GLY A 85 17.80 5.04 28.96
C GLY A 85 17.94 3.69 28.27
N ASN A 86 17.42 3.52 27.05
CA ASN A 86 17.44 2.26 26.29
C ASN A 86 16.82 1.05 27.03
N ALA A 87 15.91 1.28 27.98
CA ALA A 87 15.13 0.21 28.62
C ALA A 87 14.32 -0.58 27.58
N PRO A 88 13.99 -1.87 27.77
CA PRO A 88 13.23 -2.63 26.78
C PRO A 88 11.84 -2.05 26.55
N VAL A 89 11.40 -1.97 25.29
CA VAL A 89 10.05 -1.53 24.96
C VAL A 89 9.07 -2.66 25.25
N THR A 90 8.12 -2.41 26.13
CA THR A 90 7.06 -3.36 26.48
C THR A 90 5.69 -2.77 26.16
N PHE A 91 4.86 -3.58 25.52
CA PHE A 91 3.44 -3.33 25.30
C PHE A 91 2.65 -4.52 25.86
N SER A 92 1.38 -4.30 26.19
CA SER A 92 0.50 -5.35 26.72
C SER A 92 -0.84 -5.39 25.99
N TYR A 93 -1.42 -6.57 25.93
CA TYR A 93 -2.80 -6.80 25.52
C TYR A 93 -3.78 -6.17 26.52
N ALA A 94 -5.06 -6.10 26.15
CA ALA A 94 -6.12 -5.65 27.05
C ALA A 94 -6.15 -6.43 28.39
N SER A 95 -5.79 -7.72 28.38
CA SER A 95 -5.68 -8.56 29.59
C SER A 95 -4.50 -8.22 30.51
N GLY A 96 -3.58 -7.35 30.07
CA GLY A 96 -2.30 -7.12 30.74
C GLY A 96 -1.18 -8.08 30.31
N THR A 97 -1.49 -9.12 29.53
CA THR A 97 -0.49 -10.04 28.94
C THR A 97 0.53 -9.25 28.13
N VAL A 98 1.82 -9.46 28.38
CA VAL A 98 2.89 -8.70 27.72
C VAL A 98 3.10 -9.24 26.30
N PHE A 99 3.29 -8.35 25.32
CA PHE A 99 3.64 -8.72 23.97
C PHE A 99 5.03 -9.38 23.91
N PRO A 100 5.25 -10.36 23.02
CA PRO A 100 6.59 -10.85 22.73
C PRO A 100 7.56 -9.70 22.38
N SER A 101 8.80 -9.77 22.84
CA SER A 101 9.80 -8.70 22.66
C SER A 101 10.00 -8.32 21.20
N TRP A 102 10.14 -9.33 20.32
CA TRP A 102 10.29 -9.13 18.88
C TRP A 102 9.13 -8.32 18.28
N PHE A 103 7.91 -8.54 18.76
CA PHE A 103 6.72 -7.86 18.26
C PHE A 103 6.66 -6.41 18.77
N SER A 104 7.00 -6.20 20.05
CA SER A 104 7.13 -4.87 20.64
C SER A 104 8.18 -4.03 19.93
N GLU A 105 9.32 -4.61 19.55
CA GLU A 105 10.35 -3.95 18.77
C GLU A 105 9.87 -3.56 17.37
N LEU A 106 9.12 -4.44 16.68
CA LEU A 106 8.57 -4.11 15.37
C LEU A 106 7.56 -2.94 15.43
N LEU A 107 6.74 -2.89 16.48
CA LEU A 107 5.81 -1.80 16.73
C LEU A 107 6.53 -0.49 17.00
N PHE A 108 7.49 -0.50 17.92
CA PHE A 108 8.25 0.68 18.29
C PHE A 108 9.04 1.25 17.11
N ASN A 109 9.66 0.38 16.31
CA ASN A 109 10.38 0.76 15.11
C ASN A 109 9.46 1.15 13.92
N GLY A 110 8.14 1.15 14.10
CA GLY A 110 7.18 1.48 13.05
C GLY A 110 7.19 0.51 11.86
N LYS A 111 7.71 -0.71 12.05
CA LYS A 111 7.75 -1.76 11.00
C LYS A 111 6.40 -2.45 10.85
N VAL A 112 5.58 -2.45 11.90
CA VAL A 112 4.18 -2.92 11.90
C VAL A 112 3.26 -1.71 12.10
N ASN A 113 2.09 -1.73 11.45
CA ASN A 113 1.14 -0.62 11.53
C ASN A 113 0.44 -0.60 12.91
N ARG A 114 0.29 0.59 13.49
CA ARG A 114 -0.44 0.83 14.75
C ARG A 114 -1.87 0.27 14.79
N TYR A 115 -2.46 -0.03 13.63
CA TYR A 115 -3.72 -0.76 13.51
C TYR A 115 -3.77 -2.02 14.40
N VAL A 116 -2.66 -2.74 14.54
CA VAL A 116 -2.58 -3.95 15.37
C VAL A 116 -2.63 -3.68 16.87
N ILE A 117 -2.14 -2.51 17.32
CA ILE A 117 -2.23 -2.10 18.73
C ILE A 117 -3.70 -1.87 19.09
N ASN A 118 -4.44 -1.21 18.19
CA ASN A 118 -5.86 -0.97 18.39
C ASN A 118 -6.66 -2.29 18.51
N ILE A 119 -6.31 -3.30 17.71
CA ILE A 119 -6.89 -4.64 17.84
C ILE A 119 -6.55 -5.24 19.21
N ALA A 120 -5.27 -5.25 19.59
CA ALA A 120 -4.79 -5.95 20.78
C ALA A 120 -5.22 -5.30 22.12
N VAL A 121 -5.36 -3.98 22.16
CA VAL A 121 -5.56 -3.21 23.41
C VAL A 121 -7.00 -2.78 23.60
N ILE A 122 -7.64 -2.24 22.56
CA ILE A 122 -8.99 -1.64 22.67
C ILE A 122 -10.05 -2.40 21.87
N ARG A 123 -9.66 -3.42 21.10
CA ARG A 123 -10.52 -4.21 20.20
C ARG A 123 -11.45 -3.34 19.34
N ARG A 124 -10.96 -2.16 18.94
CA ARG A 124 -11.72 -1.16 18.18
C ARG A 124 -10.85 -0.53 17.10
N VAL A 125 -11.33 -0.53 15.87
CA VAL A 125 -10.60 0.00 14.71
C VAL A 125 -11.51 0.86 13.84
N PHE A 126 -10.90 1.83 13.15
CA PHE A 126 -11.58 2.69 12.18
C PHE A 126 -11.00 2.39 10.81
N GLN A 127 -11.86 2.01 9.87
CA GLN A 127 -11.44 1.85 8.49
C GLN A 127 -11.16 3.23 7.90
N LEU A 128 -10.04 3.36 7.18
CA LEU A 128 -9.69 4.60 6.50
C LEU A 128 -10.66 4.80 5.34
N THR A 129 -11.20 5.99 5.14
CA THR A 129 -12.12 6.26 4.02
C THR A 129 -11.36 6.33 2.70
N PRO A 130 -11.43 5.32 1.80
CA PRO A 130 -10.84 5.42 0.48
C PRO A 130 -11.71 6.31 -0.41
N ILE A 131 -11.23 6.61 -1.63
CA ILE A 131 -12.10 7.19 -2.66
C ILE A 131 -13.05 6.08 -3.10
N ASP A 132 -14.27 6.10 -2.58
CA ASP A 132 -15.21 4.99 -2.64
C ASP A 132 -16.50 5.37 -3.39
N CYS A 133 -17.34 4.39 -3.70
CA CYS A 133 -18.66 4.57 -4.33
C CYS A 133 -19.73 4.32 -3.26
N PHE A 134 -20.39 5.38 -2.79
CA PHE A 134 -21.37 5.29 -1.68
C PHE A 134 -22.65 4.54 -2.06
N GLU A 135 -22.89 4.33 -3.35
CA GLU A 135 -23.97 3.52 -3.90
C GLU A 135 -23.68 2.01 -3.78
N LYS A 136 -22.42 1.63 -3.54
CA LYS A 136 -21.97 0.25 -3.35
C LYS A 136 -21.69 -0.04 -1.88
N PRO A 137 -21.67 -1.32 -1.47
CA PRO A 137 -21.17 -1.74 -0.15
C PRO A 137 -19.75 -1.22 0.11
N SER A 138 -19.26 -1.27 1.34
CA SER A 138 -17.89 -0.83 1.64
C SER A 138 -16.85 -1.65 0.86
N SER A 139 -15.85 -0.96 0.30
CA SER A 139 -14.70 -1.62 -0.35
C SER A 139 -13.90 -2.53 0.61
N TYR A 140 -14.03 -2.32 1.92
CA TYR A 140 -13.46 -3.21 2.94
C TYR A 140 -14.12 -4.59 3.01
N LEU A 141 -15.29 -4.80 2.42
CA LEU A 141 -15.88 -6.14 2.35
C LEU A 141 -14.97 -7.12 1.60
N CYS A 142 -14.30 -6.67 0.53
CA CYS A 142 -13.39 -7.50 -0.24
C CYS A 142 -12.19 -8.02 0.58
N SER A 143 -11.76 -7.28 1.61
CA SER A 143 -10.66 -7.67 2.50
C SER A 143 -11.10 -8.22 3.85
N LEU A 144 -12.40 -8.54 4.02
CA LEU A 144 -12.96 -8.98 5.31
C LEU A 144 -12.24 -10.21 5.86
N SER A 145 -12.08 -11.26 5.06
CA SER A 145 -11.41 -12.49 5.50
C SER A 145 -9.95 -12.27 5.91
N LEU A 146 -9.23 -11.36 5.24
CA LEU A 146 -7.88 -10.95 5.65
C LEU A 146 -7.88 -10.29 7.03
N ARG A 147 -8.86 -9.43 7.31
CA ARG A 147 -8.99 -8.81 8.64
C ARG A 147 -9.33 -9.81 9.72
N GLN A 148 -10.25 -10.75 9.45
CA GLN A 148 -10.62 -11.80 10.39
C GLN A 148 -9.40 -12.66 10.78
N VAL A 149 -8.58 -13.04 9.81
CA VAL A 149 -7.32 -13.76 10.07
C VAL A 149 -6.32 -12.89 10.84
N LEU A 150 -6.16 -11.62 10.45
CA LEU A 150 -5.29 -10.68 11.17
C LEU A 150 -5.69 -10.56 12.64
N TYR A 151 -6.99 -10.47 12.94
CA TYR A 151 -7.51 -10.44 14.30
C TYR A 151 -7.22 -11.75 15.04
N GLY A 152 -7.42 -12.89 14.38
CA GLY A 152 -7.11 -14.20 14.96
C GLY A 152 -5.65 -14.37 15.35
N ILE A 153 -4.71 -13.94 14.50
CA ILE A 153 -3.27 -13.97 14.82
C ILE A 153 -2.97 -13.08 16.04
N ILE A 154 -3.46 -11.84 16.04
CA ILE A 154 -3.15 -10.87 17.10
C ILE A 154 -3.78 -11.27 18.44
N LEU A 155 -5.07 -11.59 18.45
CA LEU A 155 -5.83 -11.95 19.66
C LEU A 155 -5.53 -13.39 20.12
N GLY A 156 -4.94 -14.22 19.25
CA GLY A 156 -4.57 -15.60 19.59
C GLY A 156 -3.62 -15.71 20.79
N SER A 157 -2.83 -14.67 21.04
CA SER A 157 -1.87 -14.55 22.15
C SER A 157 -2.42 -13.86 23.41
N ASP A 158 -3.68 -13.41 23.41
CA ASP A 158 -4.30 -12.76 24.56
C ASP A 158 -4.82 -13.81 25.57
N ASN A 159 -4.42 -13.73 26.84
CA ASN A 159 -4.86 -14.70 27.85
C ASN A 159 -6.37 -14.61 28.16
N ASN A 160 -7.01 -13.46 27.90
CA ASN A 160 -8.48 -13.32 28.01
C ASN A 160 -9.20 -13.71 26.71
N ARG A 161 -8.58 -14.53 25.85
CA ARG A 161 -9.21 -15.00 24.61
C ARG A 161 -10.44 -15.84 24.92
N ASN A 162 -11.61 -15.37 24.50
CA ASN A 162 -12.80 -16.20 24.42
C ASN A 162 -13.15 -16.40 22.95
N THR A 163 -12.73 -17.54 22.39
CA THR A 163 -12.92 -17.89 20.97
C THR A 163 -14.38 -17.78 20.49
N ALA A 164 -15.36 -17.92 21.41
CA ALA A 164 -16.79 -17.83 21.07
C ALA A 164 -17.33 -16.39 21.06
N GLU A 165 -16.72 -15.48 21.82
CA GLU A 165 -17.23 -14.12 22.10
C GLU A 165 -16.30 -13.00 21.61
N ASP A 166 -15.06 -13.31 21.24
CA ASP A 166 -14.11 -12.32 20.77
C ASP A 166 -14.63 -11.64 19.51
N VAL A 167 -14.78 -10.34 19.58
CA VAL A 167 -15.17 -9.47 18.47
C VAL A 167 -14.30 -8.24 18.45
N VAL A 168 -14.01 -7.77 17.24
CA VAL A 168 -13.39 -6.47 17.01
C VAL A 168 -14.46 -5.52 16.50
N GLU A 169 -14.59 -4.39 17.18
CA GLU A 169 -15.49 -3.30 16.81
C GLU A 169 -14.88 -2.51 15.65
N GLU A 170 -15.43 -2.67 14.45
CA GLU A 170 -15.03 -1.92 13.26
C GLU A 170 -15.97 -0.74 13.02
N PHE A 171 -15.40 0.45 12.85
CA PHE A 171 -16.10 1.60 12.32
C PHE A 171 -15.83 1.68 10.82
N ASP A 172 -16.87 1.46 10.03
CA ASP A 172 -16.84 1.50 8.57
C ASP A 172 -18.10 2.20 8.03
N ARG A 173 -18.12 2.54 6.75
CA ARG A 173 -19.27 3.18 6.12
C ARG A 173 -20.39 2.19 5.84
N GLU A 174 -21.63 2.66 5.98
CA GLU A 174 -22.81 2.11 5.34
C GLU A 174 -23.50 3.23 4.56
N GLY A 175 -23.49 3.12 3.24
CA GLY A 175 -23.82 4.25 2.36
C GLY A 175 -22.93 5.45 2.68
N LYS A 176 -23.54 6.58 3.06
CA LYS A 176 -22.85 7.84 3.39
C LYS A 176 -22.55 8.01 4.89
N ASN A 177 -22.98 7.07 5.73
CA ASN A 177 -22.89 7.20 7.18
C ASN A 177 -21.79 6.29 7.73
N MET A 178 -21.11 6.74 8.79
CA MET A 178 -20.23 5.88 9.57
C MET A 178 -21.09 5.01 10.50
N LYS A 179 -20.88 3.70 10.47
CA LYS A 179 -21.56 2.73 11.31
C LYS A 179 -20.55 1.82 12.01
N LYS A 180 -21.05 1.16 13.06
CA LYS A 180 -20.30 0.20 13.86
C LYS A 180 -20.69 -1.21 13.43
N PHE A 181 -19.67 -2.05 13.22
CA PHE A 181 -19.79 -3.45 12.87
C PHE A 181 -18.97 -4.28 13.87
N TYR A 182 -19.36 -5.54 14.06
CA TYR A 182 -18.64 -6.48 14.92
C TYR A 182 -18.09 -7.62 14.08
N VAL A 183 -16.77 -7.71 14.00
CA VAL A 183 -16.08 -8.69 13.18
C VAL A 183 -15.44 -9.74 14.07
N LYS A 184 -15.81 -11.00 13.86
CA LYS A 184 -15.23 -12.14 14.57
C LYS A 184 -13.86 -12.51 13.99
N PRO A 185 -12.84 -12.75 14.83
CA PRO A 185 -11.57 -13.30 14.39
C PRO A 185 -11.77 -14.73 13.85
N HIS A 186 -10.97 -15.09 12.85
CA HIS A 186 -10.84 -16.48 12.42
C HIS A 186 -9.54 -17.03 13.01
N PHE A 187 -9.61 -18.21 13.64
CA PHE A 187 -8.46 -18.85 14.27
C PHE A 187 -7.91 -20.01 13.44
N ASP A 188 -8.53 -20.28 12.31
CA ASP A 188 -8.18 -21.30 11.35
C ASP A 188 -8.21 -20.73 9.93
N VAL A 189 -7.44 -21.35 9.05
CA VAL A 189 -7.40 -21.02 7.62
C VAL A 189 -7.58 -22.30 6.81
N PRO A 190 -8.47 -22.30 5.80
CA PRO A 190 -8.62 -23.43 4.90
C PRO A 190 -7.28 -23.87 4.31
N ASN A 191 -7.08 -25.19 4.18
CA ASN A 191 -5.84 -25.82 3.67
C ASN A 191 -4.57 -25.59 4.51
N TYR A 192 -4.67 -24.91 5.66
CA TYR A 192 -3.57 -24.75 6.61
C TYR A 192 -3.89 -25.36 7.99
N GLY A 193 -5.08 -25.09 8.52
CA GLY A 193 -5.47 -25.44 9.89
C GLY A 193 -5.39 -24.26 10.84
N GLY A 194 -5.08 -24.52 12.11
CA GLY A 194 -5.01 -23.49 13.16
C GLY A 194 -3.93 -22.43 12.91
N LEU A 195 -4.28 -21.18 13.19
CA LEU A 195 -3.35 -20.05 13.10
C LEU A 195 -2.30 -20.08 14.21
N PRO A 196 -1.05 -19.68 13.91
CA PRO A 196 -0.03 -19.51 14.94
C PRO A 196 -0.34 -18.31 15.83
N GLN A 197 0.11 -18.36 17.09
CA GLN A 197 0.15 -17.20 17.96
C GLN A 197 1.32 -16.28 17.58
N VAL A 198 1.27 -15.01 17.99
CA VAL A 198 2.38 -14.06 17.77
C VAL A 198 3.68 -14.58 18.40
N SER A 199 3.62 -15.28 19.53
CA SER A 199 4.77 -15.93 20.16
C SER A 199 5.44 -17.00 19.28
N ASP A 200 4.67 -17.68 18.42
CA ASP A 200 5.15 -18.84 17.65
C ASP A 200 5.81 -18.42 16.34
N ILE A 201 5.47 -17.24 15.81
CA ILE A 201 5.93 -16.79 14.48
C ILE A 201 7.46 -16.86 14.32
N PRO A 202 8.30 -16.41 15.28
CA PRO A 202 9.75 -16.47 15.14
C PRO A 202 10.31 -17.89 15.01
N SER A 203 9.67 -18.91 15.60
CA SER A 203 10.15 -20.30 15.54
C SER A 203 9.73 -21.02 14.26
N MET A 204 8.72 -20.51 13.54
CA MET A 204 8.33 -21.06 12.24
C MET A 204 9.44 -20.88 11.20
N ASN A 205 9.69 -21.89 10.37
CA ASN A 205 10.57 -21.75 9.22
C ASN A 205 9.93 -20.90 8.10
N LEU A 206 10.75 -20.46 7.13
CA LEU A 206 10.29 -19.61 6.02
C LEU A 206 9.19 -20.27 5.18
N GLU A 207 9.30 -21.57 4.89
CA GLU A 207 8.36 -22.31 4.06
C GLU A 207 6.97 -22.38 4.70
N SER A 208 6.89 -22.64 6.00
CA SER A 208 5.64 -22.65 6.77
C SER A 208 4.97 -21.28 6.77
N ARG A 209 5.73 -20.20 6.96
CA ARG A 209 5.20 -18.83 6.89
C ARG A 209 4.72 -18.47 5.47
N GLN A 210 5.42 -18.94 4.44
CA GLN A 210 5.01 -18.78 3.04
C GLN A 210 3.76 -19.58 2.70
N LYS A 211 3.67 -20.83 3.16
CA LYS A 211 2.48 -21.67 3.03
C LYS A 211 1.28 -21.01 3.70
N LEU A 212 1.43 -20.55 4.94
CA LEU A 212 0.38 -19.84 5.66
C LEU A 212 -0.12 -18.63 4.87
N LEU A 213 0.77 -17.75 4.41
CA LEU A 213 0.34 -16.57 3.64
C LEU A 213 -0.34 -16.95 2.31
N ARG A 214 0.11 -18.01 1.63
CA ARG A 214 -0.56 -18.52 0.43
C ARG A 214 -1.97 -19.04 0.73
N CYS A 215 -2.15 -19.80 1.81
CA CYS A 215 -3.48 -20.28 2.21
C CYS A 215 -4.41 -19.10 2.59
N ILE A 216 -3.91 -18.09 3.30
CA ILE A 216 -4.67 -16.87 3.63
C ILE A 216 -5.12 -16.15 2.35
N LEU A 217 -4.23 -16.04 1.37
CA LEU A 217 -4.52 -15.45 0.06
C LEU A 217 -5.23 -16.39 -0.91
N GLN A 218 -5.58 -17.61 -0.48
CA GLN A 218 -6.27 -18.62 -1.29
C GLN A 218 -5.50 -18.97 -2.60
N CYS A 219 -4.16 -18.97 -2.51
CA CYS A 219 -3.20 -19.15 -3.60
C CYS A 219 -2.25 -20.35 -3.38
N ASP A 220 -2.60 -21.30 -2.51
CA ASP A 220 -1.78 -22.46 -2.16
C ASP A 220 -1.49 -23.37 -3.36
N GLY A 221 -2.44 -23.53 -4.29
CA GLY A 221 -2.28 -24.29 -5.54
C GLY A 221 -1.78 -23.49 -6.75
N ILE A 222 -1.45 -22.21 -6.59
CA ILE A 222 -1.18 -21.31 -7.74
C ILE A 222 0.31 -21.03 -7.85
N HIS A 223 0.92 -21.49 -8.94
CA HIS A 223 2.29 -21.15 -9.28
C HIS A 223 2.34 -19.98 -10.26
N ILE A 224 2.84 -18.83 -9.79
CA ILE A 224 3.01 -17.64 -10.63
C ILE A 224 4.51 -17.41 -10.82
N PRO A 225 5.10 -17.83 -11.96
CA PRO A 225 6.52 -17.66 -12.20
C PRO A 225 6.79 -16.17 -12.49
N CYS A 226 7.33 -15.48 -11.49
CA CYS A 226 7.64 -14.06 -11.54
C CYS A 226 8.79 -13.73 -10.59
N VAL A 227 9.31 -12.51 -10.67
CA VAL A 227 10.30 -12.03 -9.70
C VAL A 227 9.73 -12.05 -8.28
N LYS A 228 10.55 -12.48 -7.31
CA LYS A 228 10.18 -12.63 -5.89
C LYS A 228 9.50 -11.38 -5.30
N SER A 229 9.86 -10.20 -5.79
CA SER A 229 9.34 -8.91 -5.35
C SER A 229 7.93 -8.58 -5.85
N LEU A 230 7.44 -9.22 -6.91
CA LEU A 230 6.09 -9.04 -7.44
C LEU A 230 5.13 -10.16 -7.02
N GLN A 231 5.68 -11.30 -6.58
CA GLN A 231 4.90 -12.48 -6.20
C GLN A 231 3.77 -12.16 -5.23
N LEU A 232 4.05 -11.37 -4.17
CA LEU A 232 3.02 -11.00 -3.20
C LEU A 232 1.89 -10.19 -3.82
N VAL A 233 2.20 -9.18 -4.64
CA VAL A 233 1.18 -8.35 -5.29
C VAL A 233 0.35 -9.17 -6.27
N LEU A 234 0.95 -10.11 -7.01
CA LEU A 234 0.21 -10.97 -7.92
C LEU A 234 -0.76 -11.92 -7.17
N MET A 235 -0.35 -12.46 -6.03
CA MET A 235 -1.26 -13.22 -5.16
C MET A 235 -2.39 -12.35 -4.60
N VAL A 236 -2.11 -11.08 -4.26
CA VAL A 236 -3.16 -10.14 -3.82
C VAL A 236 -4.14 -9.82 -4.95
N ILE A 237 -3.67 -9.69 -6.19
CA ILE A 237 -4.55 -9.49 -7.35
C ILE A 237 -5.46 -10.70 -7.54
N HIS A 238 -4.93 -11.91 -7.39
CA HIS A 238 -5.73 -13.14 -7.44
C HIS A 238 -6.80 -13.16 -6.35
N PHE A 239 -6.40 -12.91 -5.09
CA PHE A 239 -7.31 -12.82 -3.96
C PHE A 239 -8.41 -11.77 -4.17
N TRP A 240 -8.04 -10.57 -4.63
CA TRP A 240 -8.98 -9.47 -4.90
C TRP A 240 -10.01 -9.86 -5.95
N LEU A 241 -9.58 -10.42 -7.10
CA LEU A 241 -10.51 -10.81 -8.17
C LEU A 241 -11.52 -11.85 -7.68
N ARG A 242 -11.07 -12.80 -6.85
CA ARG A 242 -11.92 -13.85 -6.29
C ARG A 242 -12.89 -13.37 -5.21
N ASN A 243 -12.50 -12.38 -4.42
CA ASN A 243 -13.27 -11.89 -3.26
C ASN A 243 -13.92 -10.52 -3.50
N SER A 244 -13.85 -9.99 -4.73
CA SER A 244 -14.47 -8.72 -5.11
C SER A 244 -15.99 -8.80 -4.91
N THR A 245 -16.59 -7.72 -4.39
CA THR A 245 -18.05 -7.66 -4.19
C THR A 245 -18.84 -7.63 -5.51
N GLN A 246 -18.14 -7.37 -6.61
CA GLN A 246 -18.70 -7.31 -7.95
C GLN A 246 -17.72 -7.86 -8.98
N LEU A 247 -18.24 -8.27 -10.13
CA LEU A 247 -17.42 -8.67 -11.27
C LEU A 247 -16.48 -7.54 -11.69
N THR A 248 -15.22 -7.89 -11.94
CA THR A 248 -14.16 -6.93 -12.26
C THR A 248 -14.08 -6.68 -13.76
N ASN A 249 -13.58 -5.50 -14.14
CA ASN A 249 -13.27 -5.20 -15.54
C ASN A 249 -11.95 -5.88 -15.97
N GLU A 250 -11.98 -6.72 -16.99
CA GLU A 250 -10.77 -7.37 -17.53
C GLU A 250 -9.73 -6.35 -18.03
N ASN A 251 -10.16 -5.21 -18.58
CA ASN A 251 -9.26 -4.12 -18.98
C ASN A 251 -8.61 -3.42 -17.78
N LEU A 252 -9.23 -3.46 -16.59
CA LEU A 252 -8.57 -3.03 -15.35
C LEU A 252 -7.43 -3.97 -15.00
N LEU A 253 -7.61 -5.29 -15.13
CA LEU A 253 -6.52 -6.24 -14.94
C LEU A 253 -5.37 -6.00 -15.92
N LYS A 254 -5.67 -5.79 -17.22
CA LYS A 254 -4.65 -5.46 -18.23
C LYS A 254 -3.87 -4.21 -17.86
N ALA A 255 -4.57 -3.12 -17.51
CA ALA A 255 -3.94 -1.87 -17.09
C ALA A 255 -3.09 -2.06 -15.82
N LEU A 256 -3.56 -2.86 -14.86
CA LEU A 256 -2.88 -3.14 -13.61
C LEU A 256 -1.56 -3.87 -13.83
N LEU A 257 -1.60 -4.98 -14.56
CA LEU A 257 -0.41 -5.77 -14.88
C LEU A 257 0.57 -4.96 -15.72
N LEU A 258 0.08 -4.18 -16.67
CA LEU A 258 0.91 -3.30 -17.50
C LEU A 258 1.59 -2.21 -16.65
N SER A 259 0.89 -1.65 -15.67
CA SER A 259 1.45 -0.68 -14.72
C SER A 259 2.64 -1.29 -13.96
N LEU A 260 2.53 -2.55 -13.51
CA LEU A 260 3.64 -3.26 -12.87
C LEU A 260 4.84 -3.41 -13.81
N VAL A 261 4.61 -3.81 -15.07
CA VAL A 261 5.68 -3.99 -16.07
C VAL A 261 6.40 -2.67 -16.37
N LEU A 262 5.65 -1.59 -16.55
CA LEU A 262 6.20 -0.29 -16.94
C LEU A 262 6.95 0.40 -15.79
N LEU A 263 6.43 0.29 -14.57
CA LEU A 263 6.92 1.06 -13.44
C LEU A 263 7.95 0.32 -12.57
N TRP A 264 7.93 -1.02 -12.56
CA TRP A 264 8.87 -1.82 -11.78
C TRP A 264 10.36 -1.55 -12.14
N PRO A 265 10.79 -1.59 -13.42
CA PRO A 265 12.19 -1.33 -13.79
C PRO A 265 12.67 0.05 -13.33
N LEU A 266 11.79 1.05 -13.41
CA LEU A 266 12.07 2.43 -13.02
C LEU A 266 12.23 2.59 -11.50
N SER A 267 11.62 1.70 -10.72
CA SER A 267 11.70 1.69 -9.26
C SER A 267 13.02 1.14 -8.75
N ASP A 268 13.59 0.15 -9.45
CA ASP A 268 14.80 -0.54 -9.01
C ASP A 268 16.05 0.34 -9.17
N ILE A 269 16.09 1.15 -10.24
CA ILE A 269 17.17 2.12 -10.51
C ILE A 269 17.29 3.18 -9.40
N LYS A 270 16.16 3.66 -8.87
CA LYS A 270 16.14 4.61 -7.75
C LYS A 270 16.69 3.99 -6.45
N ASN A 271 16.72 2.65 -6.35
CA ASN A 271 17.21 1.91 -5.20
C ASN A 271 18.65 1.43 -5.38
N SER A 272 19.05 1.00 -6.58
CA SER A 272 20.43 0.59 -6.88
C SER A 272 21.41 1.77 -6.81
N SER A 273 20.95 2.97 -7.21
CA SER A 273 21.72 4.22 -7.03
C SER A 273 21.94 4.62 -5.55
N LYS A 274 21.42 3.85 -4.57
CA LYS A 274 21.58 4.07 -3.12
C LYS A 274 22.36 2.97 -2.40
N LYS A 275 22.83 1.92 -3.10
CA LYS A 275 23.69 0.87 -2.52
C LYS A 275 25.10 0.96 -3.13
N HIS A 276 25.93 1.81 -2.56
CA HIS A 276 27.35 1.50 -2.41
C HIS A 276 27.57 1.37 -0.90
N ASP A 277 28.39 0.39 -0.52
CA ASP A 277 28.75 -0.04 0.84
C ASP A 277 27.92 -1.24 1.36
N LEU A 278 28.33 -2.43 0.89
CA LEU A 278 28.57 -3.63 1.71
C LEU A 278 29.06 -4.73 0.76
N GLU A 279 30.38 -4.91 0.70
CA GLU A 279 31.03 -6.07 0.10
C GLU A 279 30.94 -7.28 1.04
N GLN A 280 31.05 -8.45 0.39
CA GLN A 280 31.27 -9.80 0.90
C GLN A 280 30.03 -10.59 1.38
N ALA A 281 29.44 -11.32 0.44
CA ALA A 281 29.48 -12.78 0.42
C ALA A 281 29.00 -13.29 -0.94
N SER A 282 29.90 -13.95 -1.67
CA SER A 282 29.64 -14.78 -2.84
C SER A 282 28.96 -16.09 -2.41
N ASP A 283 27.86 -16.47 -3.04
CA ASP A 283 27.84 -17.61 -3.97
C ASP A 283 26.45 -17.85 -4.58
N GLY A 284 26.45 -17.96 -5.91
CA GLY A 284 25.51 -18.70 -6.76
C GLY A 284 24.00 -18.58 -6.55
N VAL A 285 23.34 -17.58 -7.16
CA VAL A 285 22.07 -17.77 -7.89
C VAL A 285 21.98 -16.74 -9.03
N LEU A 286 21.79 -17.25 -10.25
CA LEU A 286 21.68 -16.52 -11.52
C LEU A 286 20.75 -15.28 -11.51
N GLY A 287 21.22 -14.21 -12.17
CA GLY A 287 20.45 -13.29 -13.04
C GLY A 287 19.15 -12.69 -12.52
N THR A 288 19.22 -11.49 -11.92
CA THR A 288 18.12 -10.82 -11.22
C THR A 288 17.27 -9.82 -12.04
N ASN A 289 17.12 -9.95 -13.36
CA ASN A 289 16.48 -8.90 -14.17
C ASN A 289 15.32 -9.34 -15.11
N ALA A 290 14.88 -10.60 -15.08
CA ALA A 290 13.75 -11.04 -15.89
C ALA A 290 12.42 -10.86 -15.14
N ILE A 291 11.81 -9.68 -15.25
CA ILE A 291 10.56 -9.35 -14.53
C ILE A 291 9.43 -10.34 -14.86
N LEU A 292 9.45 -10.98 -16.04
CA LEU A 292 8.34 -11.78 -16.58
C LEU A 292 8.79 -12.88 -17.58
N GLY A 293 10.01 -13.43 -17.43
CA GLY A 293 10.60 -14.26 -18.49
C GLY A 293 10.97 -13.48 -19.76
N ILE A 294 11.05 -12.15 -19.65
CA ILE A 294 11.63 -11.24 -20.63
C ILE A 294 13.12 -11.14 -20.31
N PRO A 295 14.03 -11.57 -21.21
CA PRO A 295 15.47 -11.37 -21.00
C PRO A 295 15.77 -9.87 -20.93
N ASP A 296 16.66 -9.49 -20.01
CA ASP A 296 17.15 -8.12 -19.71
C ASP A 296 16.62 -7.04 -20.65
N LEU A 297 15.43 -6.51 -20.33
CA LEU A 297 14.82 -5.45 -21.12
C LEU A 297 15.75 -4.22 -21.02
N PRO A 298 16.35 -3.75 -22.14
CA PRO A 298 17.23 -2.60 -22.10
C PRO A 298 16.47 -1.40 -21.55
N HIS A 299 17.09 -0.66 -20.64
CA HIS A 299 16.47 0.46 -19.95
C HIS A 299 15.87 1.50 -20.92
N GLU A 300 16.51 1.70 -22.07
CA GLU A 300 16.02 2.60 -23.12
C GLU A 300 14.68 2.14 -23.70
N VAL A 301 14.48 0.83 -23.85
CA VAL A 301 13.23 0.24 -24.32
C VAL A 301 12.12 0.45 -23.28
N ALA A 302 12.43 0.23 -22.00
CA ALA A 302 11.48 0.48 -20.91
C ALA A 302 11.08 1.97 -20.81
N GLN A 303 12.05 2.89 -20.96
CA GLN A 303 11.78 4.32 -20.98
C GLN A 303 10.99 4.76 -22.20
N CYS A 304 11.29 4.21 -23.38
CA CYS A 304 10.56 4.53 -24.61
C CYS A 304 9.10 4.08 -24.49
N ALA A 305 8.86 2.85 -24.01
CA ALA A 305 7.52 2.37 -23.72
C ALA A 305 6.81 3.28 -22.71
N PHE A 306 7.46 3.61 -21.58
CA PHE A 306 6.89 4.52 -20.59
C PHE A 306 6.48 5.88 -21.19
N LYS A 307 7.30 6.45 -22.09
CA LYS A 307 6.99 7.71 -22.79
C LYS A 307 5.71 7.58 -23.64
N ASN A 308 5.51 6.44 -24.31
CA ASN A 308 4.28 6.20 -25.09
C ASN A 308 3.03 6.24 -24.19
N PHE A 309 3.14 5.83 -22.93
CA PHE A 309 2.04 5.86 -21.96
C PHE A 309 1.94 7.16 -21.15
N SER A 310 2.86 8.12 -21.34
CA SER A 310 2.99 9.33 -20.49
C SER A 310 1.68 10.11 -20.31
N LYS A 311 0.85 10.22 -21.35
CA LYS A 311 -0.44 10.91 -21.31
C LYS A 311 -1.44 10.31 -20.30
N TYR A 312 -1.35 9.03 -19.99
CA TYR A 312 -2.27 8.35 -19.05
C TYR A 312 -1.89 8.60 -17.59
N PHE A 313 -0.69 9.11 -17.31
CA PHE A 313 -0.28 9.52 -15.96
C PHE A 313 -0.75 10.93 -15.58
N ALA A 314 -1.30 11.69 -16.54
CA ALA A 314 -1.84 13.01 -16.29
C ALA A 314 -3.19 12.93 -15.56
N ARG A 315 -3.45 13.90 -14.67
CA ARG A 315 -4.69 13.98 -13.90
C ARG A 315 -5.91 13.92 -14.85
N PRO A 316 -6.92 13.07 -14.59
CA PRO A 316 -8.11 13.01 -15.42
C PRO A 316 -8.86 14.34 -15.37
N LEU A 317 -9.37 14.77 -16.52
CA LEU A 317 -10.27 15.91 -16.65
C LEU A 317 -11.70 15.39 -16.72
N HIS A 318 -12.48 15.69 -15.67
CA HIS A 318 -13.89 15.35 -15.61
C HIS A 318 -14.73 16.54 -16.04
N ASN A 319 -15.72 16.28 -16.89
CA ASN A 319 -16.69 17.27 -17.37
C ASN A 319 -18.00 16.57 -17.73
N HIS A 320 -19.00 17.32 -18.22
CA HIS A 320 -20.30 16.75 -18.62
C HIS A 320 -20.19 15.63 -19.67
N ALA A 321 -19.16 15.64 -20.51
CA ALA A 321 -18.91 14.60 -21.52
C ALA A 321 -18.05 13.43 -20.99
N LYS A 322 -17.19 13.67 -19.98
CA LYS A 322 -16.29 12.71 -19.34
C LYS A 322 -16.63 12.61 -17.85
N ILE A 323 -17.69 11.88 -17.56
CA ILE A 323 -18.18 11.68 -16.20
C ILE A 323 -17.18 10.82 -15.41
N PHE A 324 -17.06 11.07 -14.12
CA PHE A 324 -16.28 10.26 -13.20
C PHE A 324 -16.88 8.85 -13.09
N ASP A 325 -16.04 7.83 -13.26
CA ASP A 325 -16.43 6.44 -13.09
C ASP A 325 -16.17 5.99 -11.64
N SER A 326 -17.24 6.05 -10.85
CA SER A 326 -17.24 5.60 -9.47
C SER A 326 -17.06 4.09 -9.34
N GLU A 327 -17.49 3.30 -10.32
CA GLU A 327 -17.41 1.84 -10.28
C GLU A 327 -15.98 1.34 -10.54
N LEU A 328 -15.29 1.94 -11.50
CA LEU A 328 -13.87 1.67 -11.75
C LEU A 328 -13.02 2.06 -10.53
N THR A 329 -13.32 3.22 -9.93
CA THR A 329 -12.61 3.70 -8.75
C THR A 329 -12.88 2.81 -7.54
N TYR A 330 -14.14 2.37 -7.36
CA TYR A 330 -14.54 1.41 -6.34
C TYR A 330 -13.73 0.11 -6.43
N SER A 331 -13.63 -0.46 -7.63
CA SER A 331 -12.87 -1.69 -7.88
C SER A 331 -11.38 -1.52 -7.55
N CYS A 332 -10.80 -0.34 -7.83
CA CYS A 332 -9.44 -0.01 -7.40
C CYS A 332 -9.32 0.11 -5.86
N SER A 333 -10.35 0.62 -5.19
CA SER A 333 -10.38 0.75 -3.73
C SER A 333 -10.45 -0.61 -3.04
N GLU A 334 -11.21 -1.58 -3.57
CA GLU A 334 -11.19 -2.97 -3.09
C GLU A 334 -9.78 -3.55 -3.11
N LEU A 335 -9.09 -3.47 -4.26
CA LEU A 335 -7.69 -3.90 -4.39
C LEU A 335 -6.77 -3.21 -3.36
N GLN A 336 -6.95 -1.91 -3.12
CA GLN A 336 -6.15 -1.17 -2.13
C GLN A 336 -6.34 -1.72 -0.72
N THR A 337 -7.57 -2.07 -0.33
CA THR A 337 -7.80 -2.67 1.00
C THR A 337 -7.16 -4.06 1.10
N CYS A 338 -7.25 -4.89 0.06
CA CYS A 338 -6.58 -6.20 0.02
C CYS A 338 -5.06 -6.06 0.15
N LEU A 339 -4.45 -5.12 -0.57
CA LEU A 339 -3.02 -4.82 -0.48
C LEU A 339 -2.63 -4.35 0.93
N LEU A 340 -3.46 -3.52 1.57
CA LEU A 340 -3.21 -2.99 2.90
C LEU A 340 -3.16 -4.10 3.95
N PHE A 341 -4.19 -4.94 4.03
CA PHE A 341 -4.25 -6.00 5.05
C PHE A 341 -3.29 -7.14 4.77
N THR A 342 -3.05 -7.47 3.50
CA THR A 342 -1.99 -8.43 3.15
C THR A 342 -0.62 -7.92 3.61
N ARG A 343 -0.34 -6.62 3.45
CA ARG A 343 0.91 -6.03 3.96
C ARG A 343 1.02 -6.12 5.48
N TYR A 344 -0.08 -5.93 6.22
CA TYR A 344 -0.07 -6.08 7.67
C TYR A 344 0.25 -7.52 8.07
N ILE A 345 -0.42 -8.50 7.46
CA ILE A 345 -0.21 -9.93 7.72
C ILE A 345 1.23 -10.32 7.33
N ASN A 346 1.70 -9.94 6.15
CA ASN A 346 3.07 -10.21 5.69
C ASN A 346 4.10 -9.68 6.69
N ARG A 347 3.90 -8.48 7.25
CA ARG A 347 4.80 -7.88 8.24
C ARG A 347 4.77 -8.61 9.59
N ILE A 348 3.59 -9.03 10.05
CA ILE A 348 3.44 -9.81 11.29
C ILE A 348 4.09 -11.17 11.14
N LEU A 349 3.94 -11.83 9.99
CA LEU A 349 4.61 -13.10 9.67
C LEU A 349 6.13 -12.94 9.40
N GLN A 350 6.74 -11.80 9.74
CA GLN A 350 8.15 -11.49 9.51
C GLN A 350 8.58 -11.55 8.04
N VAL A 351 7.72 -11.06 7.14
CA VAL A 351 8.02 -10.81 5.72
C VAL A 351 8.41 -12.09 4.96
N PRO A 352 7.57 -13.15 4.94
CA PRO A 352 7.84 -14.37 4.20
C PRO A 352 7.92 -14.15 2.68
N TYR A 353 7.27 -13.08 2.20
CA TYR A 353 7.40 -12.57 0.85
C TYR A 353 7.96 -11.16 0.86
N THR A 354 8.77 -10.84 -0.15
CA THR A 354 9.36 -9.50 -0.28
C THR A 354 8.25 -8.47 -0.48
N ASP A 355 8.26 -7.43 0.35
CA ASP A 355 7.35 -6.31 0.22
C ASP A 355 7.54 -5.60 -1.13
N THR A 356 6.52 -5.64 -1.98
CA THR A 356 6.48 -4.82 -3.18
C THR A 356 6.36 -3.35 -2.78
N LYS A 357 7.20 -2.49 -3.35
CA LYS A 357 7.08 -1.04 -3.17
C LYS A 357 5.94 -0.50 -4.05
N ILE A 358 4.71 -0.78 -3.63
CA ILE A 358 3.47 -0.49 -4.39
C ILE A 358 3.41 0.96 -4.88
N HIS A 359 3.88 1.91 -4.08
CA HIS A 359 3.91 3.35 -4.44
C HIS A 359 4.83 3.67 -5.63
N PHE A 360 5.72 2.76 -6.01
CA PHE A 360 6.51 2.87 -7.23
C PHE A 360 5.98 2.01 -8.39
N THR A 361 5.09 1.06 -8.14
CA THR A 361 4.67 0.07 -9.16
C THR A 361 3.21 0.20 -9.57
N LEU A 362 2.41 0.96 -8.81
CA LEU A 362 0.99 1.22 -9.08
C LEU A 362 0.73 2.72 -9.13
N ASN A 363 -0.10 3.14 -10.08
CA ASN A 363 -0.53 4.53 -10.23
C ASN A 363 -2.03 4.59 -10.54
N GLY A 364 -2.84 5.05 -9.58
CA GLY A 364 -4.31 5.08 -9.72
C GLY A 364 -4.81 5.94 -10.89
N THR A 365 -4.09 7.02 -11.23
CA THR A 365 -4.42 7.85 -12.39
C THR A 365 -4.21 7.10 -13.70
N PHE A 366 -3.09 6.37 -13.83
CA PHE A 366 -2.82 5.51 -14.96
C PHE A 366 -3.86 4.41 -15.09
N LEU A 367 -4.18 3.70 -14.00
CA LEU A 367 -5.20 2.65 -13.99
C LEU A 367 -6.53 3.19 -14.50
N TYR A 368 -7.00 4.30 -13.93
CA TYR A 368 -8.26 4.92 -14.32
C TYR A 368 -8.28 5.31 -15.82
N ASN A 369 -7.29 6.09 -16.26
CA ASN A 369 -7.27 6.63 -17.62
C ASN A 369 -7.08 5.53 -18.67
N PHE A 370 -6.18 4.59 -18.42
CA PHE A 370 -5.85 3.57 -19.40
C PHE A 370 -6.95 2.50 -19.49
N THR A 371 -7.57 2.11 -18.37
CA THR A 371 -8.75 1.23 -18.42
C THR A 371 -9.88 1.87 -19.21
N LYS A 372 -10.18 3.16 -19.01
CA LYS A 372 -11.18 3.89 -19.80
C LYS A 372 -10.87 3.94 -21.29
N GLU A 373 -9.60 4.11 -21.63
CA GLU A 373 -9.17 4.04 -23.02
C GLU A 373 -9.43 2.64 -23.60
N LEU A 374 -9.00 1.58 -22.90
CA LEU A 374 -9.19 0.19 -23.33
C LEU A 374 -10.68 -0.17 -23.49
N ASP A 375 -11.54 0.28 -22.58
CA ASP A 375 -13.00 0.06 -22.64
C ASP A 375 -13.64 0.68 -23.89
N SER A 376 -13.03 1.72 -24.46
CA SER A 376 -13.52 2.38 -25.68
C SER A 376 -13.11 1.67 -26.97
N ARG A 377 -12.22 0.68 -26.90
CA ARG A 377 -11.63 0.01 -28.06
C ARG A 377 -12.31 -1.33 -28.34
N VAL A 378 -12.50 -1.63 -29.62
CA VAL A 378 -12.98 -2.94 -30.09
C VAL A 378 -11.93 -4.03 -29.86
N GLN A 379 -10.65 -3.69 -30.01
CA GLN A 379 -9.52 -4.58 -29.78
C GLN A 379 -8.54 -3.96 -28.77
N PRO A 380 -8.80 -4.09 -27.46
CA PRO A 380 -7.95 -3.52 -26.42
C PRO A 380 -6.51 -4.03 -26.46
N ASP A 381 -6.32 -5.30 -26.81
CA ASP A 381 -5.00 -5.94 -26.86
C ASP A 381 -4.12 -5.36 -27.98
N LEU A 382 -4.73 -4.98 -29.12
CA LEU A 382 -4.02 -4.34 -30.22
C LEU A 382 -3.47 -2.97 -29.80
N LEU A 383 -4.24 -2.20 -29.03
CA LEU A 383 -3.78 -0.91 -28.51
C LEU A 383 -2.58 -1.08 -27.59
N ILE A 384 -2.59 -2.09 -26.72
CA ILE A 384 -1.45 -2.37 -25.83
C ILE A 384 -0.22 -2.72 -26.66
N ALA A 385 -0.36 -3.61 -27.65
CA ALA A 385 0.73 -4.00 -28.54
C ALA A 385 1.31 -2.81 -29.30
N GLU A 386 0.47 -1.92 -29.84
CA GLU A 386 0.92 -0.70 -30.52
C GLU A 386 1.77 0.20 -29.61
N TYR A 387 1.33 0.42 -28.36
CA TYR A 387 2.05 1.29 -27.42
C TYR A 387 3.34 0.66 -26.88
N LEU A 388 3.39 -0.67 -26.80
CA LEU A 388 4.62 -1.40 -26.45
C LEU A 388 5.57 -1.60 -27.63
N GLY A 389 5.18 -1.18 -28.83
CA GLY A 389 5.87 -1.48 -30.07
C GLY A 389 5.50 -2.88 -30.54
N ARG A 390 4.55 -2.97 -31.47
CA ARG A 390 3.95 -4.22 -31.93
C ARG A 390 5.02 -5.20 -32.42
N GLY A 391 5.01 -6.42 -31.89
CA GLY A 391 6.01 -7.45 -32.20
C GLY A 391 7.37 -7.25 -31.53
N SER A 392 7.52 -6.24 -30.67
CA SER A 392 8.74 -6.07 -29.87
C SER A 392 8.84 -7.14 -28.78
N VAL A 393 10.04 -7.28 -28.22
CA VAL A 393 10.31 -8.14 -27.05
C VAL A 393 9.39 -7.78 -25.87
N LEU A 394 9.05 -6.50 -25.72
CA LEU A 394 8.18 -6.02 -24.64
C LEU A 394 6.72 -6.41 -24.86
N ASP A 395 6.21 -6.27 -26.09
CA ASP A 395 4.86 -6.69 -26.46
C ASP A 395 4.68 -8.20 -26.31
N ILE A 396 5.59 -8.99 -26.89
CA ILE A 396 5.58 -10.45 -26.79
C ILE A 396 5.69 -10.90 -25.32
N GLY A 397 6.59 -10.25 -24.57
CA GLY A 397 6.80 -10.51 -23.16
C GLY A 397 5.56 -10.23 -22.31
N PHE A 398 4.96 -9.04 -22.48
CA PHE A 398 3.73 -8.67 -21.79
C PHE A 398 2.57 -9.61 -22.16
N SER A 399 2.40 -9.90 -23.45
CA SER A 399 1.34 -10.80 -23.92
C SER A 399 1.46 -12.21 -23.34
N LYS A 400 2.70 -12.75 -23.28
CA LYS A 400 2.97 -14.05 -22.65
C LYS A 400 2.66 -14.01 -21.15
N PHE A 401 3.10 -12.96 -20.46
CA PHE A 401 2.84 -12.77 -19.04
C PHE A 401 1.35 -12.65 -18.73
N TYR A 402 0.62 -11.82 -19.48
CA TYR A 402 -0.81 -11.63 -19.34
C TYR A 402 -1.55 -12.96 -19.52
N ARG A 403 -1.28 -13.69 -20.60
CA ARG A 403 -1.91 -14.98 -20.88
C ARG A 403 -1.65 -16.00 -19.76
N MET A 404 -0.41 -16.06 -19.29
CA MET A 404 -0.02 -16.95 -18.19
C MET A 404 -0.77 -16.61 -16.90
N PHE A 405 -0.76 -15.35 -16.48
CA PHE A 405 -1.44 -14.92 -15.26
C PHE A 405 -2.97 -15.08 -15.40
N ARG A 406 -3.55 -14.66 -16.52
CA ARG A 406 -4.97 -14.77 -16.81
C ARG A 406 -5.47 -16.23 -16.84
N GLY A 407 -4.63 -17.17 -17.28
CA GLY A 407 -4.92 -18.61 -17.26
C GLY A 407 -5.03 -19.20 -15.85
N THR A 408 -4.58 -18.50 -14.82
CA THR A 408 -4.76 -18.89 -13.40
C THR A 408 -6.04 -18.35 -12.77
N ILE A 409 -6.83 -17.59 -13.53
CA ILE A 409 -7.99 -16.85 -13.04
C ILE A 409 -9.24 -17.33 -13.76
N SER A 410 -10.30 -17.60 -13.00
CA SER A 410 -11.62 -17.99 -13.51
C SER A 410 -12.28 -16.86 -14.29
N ASP A 411 -13.00 -17.21 -15.38
CA ASP A 411 -13.75 -16.24 -16.18
C ASP A 411 -14.92 -15.62 -15.40
N GLU A 412 -15.43 -16.33 -14.39
CA GLU A 412 -16.54 -15.90 -13.53
C GLU A 412 -16.21 -14.66 -12.70
N TYR A 413 -14.94 -14.24 -12.61
CA TYR A 413 -14.55 -13.04 -11.86
C TYR A 413 -14.63 -11.76 -12.69
N PHE A 414 -14.92 -11.88 -13.99
CA PHE A 414 -14.97 -10.74 -14.92
C PHE A 414 -16.37 -10.47 -15.43
N LYS A 415 -16.64 -9.19 -15.69
CA LYS A 415 -17.87 -8.78 -16.37
C LYS A 415 -17.90 -9.36 -17.78
N GLU A 416 -19.05 -9.85 -18.22
CA GLU A 416 -19.25 -10.20 -19.63
C GLU A 416 -18.95 -8.99 -20.51
N LYS A 417 -18.25 -9.21 -21.62
CA LYS A 417 -17.96 -8.15 -22.59
C LYS A 417 -19.27 -7.68 -23.20
N SER A 418 -19.79 -6.54 -22.73
CA SER A 418 -20.90 -5.90 -23.43
C SER A 418 -20.42 -5.55 -24.84
N LEU A 419 -21.01 -6.17 -25.87
CA LEU A 419 -20.81 -5.80 -27.27
C LEU A 419 -21.51 -4.45 -27.52
N THR A 420 -21.05 -3.37 -26.88
CA THR A 420 -21.62 -2.03 -27.08
C THR A 420 -20.95 -1.33 -28.26
N ALA A 421 -21.10 -1.92 -29.45
CA ALA A 421 -21.12 -1.12 -30.67
C ALA A 421 -22.47 -0.39 -30.68
N LYS A 422 -22.50 0.89 -30.27
CA LYS A 422 -23.69 1.74 -30.48
C LYS A 422 -24.00 1.76 -31.99
N PRO A 423 -25.17 1.31 -32.45
CA PRO A 423 -25.50 1.42 -33.86
C PRO A 423 -25.60 2.92 -34.21
N LYS A 424 -24.87 3.34 -35.26
CA LYS A 424 -24.99 4.68 -35.83
C LYS A 424 -26.47 4.93 -36.14
N ARG A 425 -27.10 5.88 -35.44
CA ARG A 425 -28.40 6.43 -35.84
C ARG A 425 -28.23 7.00 -37.26
N ARG A 426 -28.76 6.30 -38.27
CA ARG A 426 -28.96 6.87 -39.60
C ARG A 426 -30.01 7.96 -39.46
N ALA A 427 -29.61 9.21 -39.69
CA ALA A 427 -30.54 10.31 -39.84
C ALA A 427 -31.42 10.03 -41.07
N LEU A 428 -32.72 9.81 -40.86
CA LEU A 428 -33.69 9.86 -41.94
C LEU A 428 -33.76 11.31 -42.44
N LYS A 429 -33.26 11.55 -43.65
CA LYS A 429 -33.60 12.75 -44.42
C LYS A 429 -35.08 12.68 -44.75
N GLN A 430 -35.90 13.51 -44.11
CA GLN A 430 -37.24 13.82 -44.63
C GLN A 430 -37.05 14.52 -45.99
N LYS A 431 -37.48 13.84 -47.06
CA LYS A 431 -37.72 14.46 -48.36
C LYS A 431 -38.98 15.29 -48.23
N ASN A 432 -38.84 16.62 -48.22
CA ASN A 432 -39.94 17.51 -48.60
C ASN A 432 -40.22 17.28 -50.09
N THR A 433 -41.26 16.53 -50.40
CA THR A 433 -41.91 16.57 -51.71
C THR A 433 -43.00 17.63 -51.64
N GLY A 434 -42.70 18.81 -52.20
CA GLY A 434 -43.72 19.77 -52.61
C GLY A 434 -44.31 19.39 -53.96
N CYS A 435 -45.60 19.70 -54.11
CA CYS A 435 -46.50 19.75 -55.28
C CYS A 435 -47.82 19.09 -54.87
N LYS A 436 -48.99 19.69 -55.04
CA LYS A 436 -49.44 20.90 -55.73
C LYS A 436 -50.73 21.35 -55.06
#